data_AF-A0A7G9ZCH1-F1
#
_entry.id   AF-A0A7G9ZCH1-F1
#
_cell.length_a   1.000
_cell.length_b   1.000
_cell.length_c   1.000
_cell.angle_alpha   90.00
_cell.angle_beta   90.00
_cell.angle_gamma   90.00
#
_symmetry.space_group_name_H-M   'P 1'
#
loop_
_entity.id
_entity.type
_entity.pdbx_description
1 polymer ?
#
loop_
_entity_poly.entity_id
_entity_poly.type
_entity_poly.pdbx_seq_one_letter_code
_entity_poly.pdbx_strand_id
1 'polypeptide(L)'
;MILRALFNVPDIDDTTMILQALYENGEKIDDYYPTTATDYFINYQLRDAFITHNALVPPIQLQYNNFNTWTYEGIPSRIYKSEDYDVVVNANVLFFYSTQLNTSDLQTQIPEVFDYINYGIAKMNENRQKAIFPGSWTGVNISMYYPSPFTFTFFVSRAYNDGGAPITGNQSININKINEYILADDDNDGQLDRQSTDGSWGNFELINGTKTLVTNDLETALATLSLLNIYDTLNMSDKVIANAAIDNAIKFLLENQNPDGSWDSAFWFQAPQPTRYSGSAEITSGFVLEALAKYHATRPKTTSAVSDQ
;
A
#
# COMPACT_ATOMS: atom_id res chain seq x y z
N MET A 1 1.99 -26.21 -25.86
CA MET A 1 2.70 -26.14 -24.55
C MET A 1 3.47 -24.83 -24.35
N ILE A 2 3.88 -24.10 -25.41
CA ILE A 2 4.66 -22.85 -25.32
C ILE A 2 3.84 -21.63 -24.80
N LEU A 3 2.51 -21.63 -24.93
CA LEU A 3 1.67 -20.50 -24.49
C LEU A 3 1.38 -20.43 -22.98
N ARG A 4 1.61 -21.49 -22.19
CA ARG A 4 1.38 -21.47 -20.74
C ARG A 4 2.54 -20.88 -19.93
N ALA A 5 3.74 -20.80 -20.51
CA ALA A 5 4.92 -20.29 -19.82
C ALA A 5 5.01 -18.76 -19.77
N LEU A 6 4.12 -18.04 -20.47
CA LEU A 6 4.16 -16.57 -20.58
C LEU A 6 3.30 -15.83 -19.54
N PHE A 7 2.54 -16.53 -18.69
CA PHE A 7 1.59 -15.92 -17.75
C PHE A 7 1.84 -16.24 -16.27
N ASN A 8 2.87 -17.03 -15.95
CA ASN A 8 3.22 -17.39 -14.58
C ASN A 8 4.63 -16.87 -14.26
N VAL A 9 4.82 -15.56 -14.39
CA VAL A 9 6.04 -14.92 -13.91
C VAL A 9 5.79 -14.57 -12.44
N PRO A 10 6.55 -15.13 -11.49
CA PRO A 10 6.46 -14.68 -10.11
C PRO A 10 6.89 -13.22 -9.99
N ASP A 11 6.15 -12.45 -9.21
CA ASP A 11 6.53 -11.11 -8.78
C ASP A 11 6.91 -11.10 -7.30
N ILE A 12 7.58 -10.02 -6.90
CA ILE A 12 8.15 -9.90 -5.57
C ILE A 12 7.07 -9.54 -4.53
N ASP A 13 5.99 -8.87 -4.92
CA ASP A 13 4.87 -8.56 -4.04
C ASP A 13 4.07 -9.81 -3.65
N ASP A 14 3.69 -10.68 -4.59
CA ASP A 14 3.03 -11.94 -4.22
C ASP A 14 3.97 -12.81 -3.38
N THR A 15 5.25 -12.89 -3.77
CA THR A 15 6.22 -13.72 -3.05
C THR A 15 6.43 -13.22 -1.61
N THR A 16 6.56 -11.90 -1.40
CA THR A 16 6.72 -11.32 -0.05
C THR A 16 5.47 -11.54 0.80
N MET A 17 4.27 -11.39 0.24
CA MET A 17 3.03 -11.61 0.99
C MET A 17 2.81 -13.07 1.36
N ILE A 18 3.09 -14.01 0.46
CA ILE A 18 2.99 -15.45 0.75
C ILE A 18 3.97 -15.83 1.85
N LEU A 19 5.24 -15.41 1.75
CA LEU A 19 6.25 -15.71 2.76
C LEU A 19 5.88 -15.09 4.10
N GLN A 20 5.46 -13.83 4.11
CA GLN A 20 5.01 -13.16 5.34
C GLN A 20 3.87 -13.91 6.01
N ALA A 21 2.85 -14.31 5.26
CA ALA A 21 1.73 -15.08 5.80
C ALA A 21 2.19 -16.41 6.42
N LEU A 22 3.17 -17.09 5.80
CA LEU A 22 3.76 -18.31 6.36
C LEU A 22 4.48 -18.02 7.68
N TYR A 23 5.35 -17.00 7.73
CA TYR A 23 6.05 -16.62 8.96
C TYR A 23 5.09 -16.21 10.09
N GLU A 24 4.03 -15.45 9.81
CA GLU A 24 3.01 -15.06 10.79
C GLU A 24 2.26 -16.26 11.37
N ASN A 25 2.17 -17.35 10.61
CA ASN A 25 1.59 -18.62 11.06
C ASN A 25 2.61 -19.55 11.73
N GLY A 26 3.83 -19.08 11.98
CA GLY A 26 4.89 -19.82 12.66
C GLY A 26 5.64 -20.83 11.79
N GLU A 27 5.45 -20.79 10.46
CA GLU A 27 6.22 -21.60 9.53
C GLU A 27 7.66 -21.10 9.46
N LYS A 28 8.61 -22.04 9.52
CA LYS A 28 10.05 -21.74 9.49
C LYS A 28 10.60 -21.99 8.11
N ILE A 29 10.32 -21.09 7.17
CA ILE A 29 10.68 -21.28 5.77
C ILE A 29 12.20 -21.44 5.58
N ASP A 30 13.00 -20.75 6.39
CA ASP A 30 14.47 -20.82 6.34
C ASP A 30 15.02 -22.19 6.76
N ASP A 31 14.26 -23.04 7.46
CA ASP A 31 14.70 -24.41 7.78
C ASP A 31 14.70 -25.32 6.52
N TYR A 32 14.00 -24.93 5.46
CA TYR A 32 13.86 -25.72 4.23
C TYR A 32 14.83 -25.31 3.12
N TYR A 33 15.50 -24.15 3.24
CA TYR A 33 16.35 -23.59 2.19
C TYR A 33 17.73 -23.20 2.74
N PRO A 34 18.79 -23.29 1.91
CA PRO A 34 20.15 -22.96 2.36
C PRO A 34 20.41 -21.46 2.57
N THR A 35 19.50 -20.60 2.14
CA THR A 35 19.58 -19.13 2.21
C THR A 35 18.32 -18.61 2.87
N THR A 36 18.42 -17.50 3.62
CA THR A 36 17.22 -16.89 4.19
C THR A 36 16.31 -16.33 3.10
N ALA A 37 15.02 -16.18 3.38
CA ALA A 37 14.09 -15.51 2.47
C ALA A 37 14.57 -14.10 2.08
N THR A 38 15.16 -13.35 3.02
CA THR A 38 15.77 -12.03 2.75
C THR A 38 17.02 -12.12 1.86
N ASP A 39 17.84 -13.18 1.98
CA ASP A 39 18.97 -13.41 1.08
C ASP A 39 18.51 -13.82 -0.33
N TYR A 40 17.37 -14.50 -0.44
CA TYR A 40 16.79 -14.82 -1.74
C TYR A 40 16.37 -13.53 -2.48
N PHE A 41 15.64 -12.65 -1.80
CA PHE A 41 15.14 -11.42 -2.40
C PHE A 41 16.24 -10.45 -2.83
N ILE A 42 17.38 -10.46 -2.14
CA ILE A 42 18.48 -9.55 -2.46
C ILE A 42 19.03 -9.71 -3.88
N ASN A 43 18.81 -10.86 -4.52
CA ASN A 43 19.21 -11.10 -5.90
C ASN A 43 18.34 -10.34 -6.91
N TYR A 44 17.15 -9.88 -6.50
CA TYR A 44 16.24 -9.06 -7.30
C TYR A 44 16.36 -7.56 -6.98
N GLN A 45 17.24 -7.20 -6.05
CA GLN A 45 17.63 -5.83 -5.79
C GLN A 45 18.54 -5.34 -6.92
N LEU A 46 18.25 -4.14 -7.45
CA LEU A 46 19.09 -3.55 -8.49
C LEU A 46 20.40 -3.02 -7.91
N ARG A 47 21.50 -3.76 -8.13
CA ARG A 47 22.83 -3.38 -7.61
C ARG A 47 23.79 -2.81 -8.65
N ASP A 48 23.56 -3.03 -9.94
CA ASP A 48 24.49 -2.64 -11.01
C ASP A 48 23.95 -1.47 -11.87
N ALA A 49 24.82 -0.46 -12.07
CA ALA A 49 24.56 0.80 -12.79
C ALA A 49 24.43 0.72 -14.31
N PHE A 50 24.50 -0.49 -14.89
CA PHE A 50 24.38 -0.69 -16.33
C PHE A 50 22.93 -0.97 -16.73
N ILE A 51 22.10 0.05 -16.64
CA ILE A 51 20.72 0.02 -17.14
C ILE A 51 20.60 0.84 -18.42
N THR A 52 19.95 0.26 -19.44
CA THR A 52 19.57 0.93 -20.69
C THR A 52 18.25 1.66 -20.48
N HIS A 53 18.34 2.99 -20.43
CA HIS A 53 17.36 3.87 -19.82
C HIS A 53 16.02 3.94 -20.57
N ASN A 54 14.91 3.96 -19.82
CA ASN A 54 13.66 4.59 -20.25
C ASN A 54 13.36 5.81 -19.36
N ALA A 55 13.07 6.97 -19.97
CA ALA A 55 12.89 8.27 -19.31
C ALA A 55 11.58 8.42 -18.49
N LEU A 56 10.93 7.33 -18.08
CA LEU A 56 9.58 7.32 -17.48
C LEU A 56 9.54 6.85 -16.01
N VAL A 57 10.71 6.63 -15.42
CA VAL A 57 10.94 5.97 -14.12
C VAL A 57 11.56 7.05 -13.17
N PRO A 58 11.46 6.97 -11.82
CA PRO A 58 11.85 8.08 -10.93
C PRO A 58 13.32 8.51 -11.16
N PRO A 59 13.75 9.69 -10.65
CA PRO A 59 15.12 10.16 -10.79
C PRO A 59 16.12 9.02 -10.62
N ILE A 60 17.09 8.91 -11.55
CA ILE A 60 18.00 7.76 -11.67
C ILE A 60 18.65 7.33 -10.33
N GLN A 61 18.84 8.28 -9.42
CA GLN A 61 19.38 8.07 -8.07
C GLN A 61 18.48 7.22 -7.17
N LEU A 62 17.18 7.16 -7.44
CA LEU A 62 16.16 6.43 -6.67
C LEU A 62 15.85 5.05 -7.24
N GLN A 63 16.48 4.64 -8.34
CA GLN A 63 16.28 3.29 -8.90
C GLN A 63 17.27 2.29 -8.33
N TYR A 64 18.46 2.76 -7.94
CA TYR A 64 19.50 1.95 -7.31
C TYR A 64 19.00 1.35 -6.00
N ASN A 65 19.40 0.10 -5.74
CA ASN A 65 19.08 -0.68 -4.54
C ASN A 65 17.58 -0.82 -4.22
N ASN A 66 16.71 -0.57 -5.19
CA ASN A 66 15.29 -0.91 -5.13
C ASN A 66 15.05 -2.26 -5.81
N PHE A 67 13.88 -2.85 -5.53
CA PHE A 67 13.52 -4.16 -6.04
C PHE A 67 12.70 -4.05 -7.32
N ASN A 68 13.05 -4.89 -8.29
CA ASN A 68 12.26 -5.07 -9.49
C ASN A 68 10.96 -5.81 -9.14
N THR A 69 9.85 -5.41 -9.74
CA THR A 69 8.54 -6.03 -9.50
C THR A 69 8.56 -7.50 -9.91
N TRP A 70 9.11 -7.79 -11.10
CA TRP A 70 9.13 -9.15 -11.64
C TRP A 70 10.44 -9.87 -11.29
N THR A 71 10.33 -11.12 -10.83
CA THR A 71 11.48 -11.97 -10.46
C THR A 71 11.98 -12.87 -11.60
N TYR A 72 11.48 -12.67 -12.83
CA TYR A 72 11.82 -13.52 -13.98
C TYR A 72 13.16 -13.15 -14.63
N GLU A 73 14.07 -14.12 -14.69
CA GLU A 73 15.42 -13.98 -15.26
C GLU A 73 15.53 -14.37 -16.75
N GLY A 74 14.42 -14.71 -17.42
CA GLY A 74 14.44 -15.13 -18.82
C GLY A 74 14.44 -13.97 -19.84
N ILE A 75 14.49 -14.32 -21.13
CA ILE A 75 14.53 -13.34 -22.24
C ILE A 75 13.39 -12.32 -22.07
N PRO A 76 13.68 -11.01 -22.02
CA PRO A 76 12.67 -9.96 -21.87
C PRO A 76 11.56 -10.16 -22.89
N SER A 77 10.35 -10.45 -22.42
CA SER A 77 9.19 -10.40 -23.29
C SER A 77 8.83 -8.93 -23.53
N ARG A 78 8.13 -8.60 -24.63
CA ARG A 78 7.61 -7.24 -24.85
C ARG A 78 6.64 -6.76 -23.74
N ILE A 79 6.20 -7.66 -22.86
CA ILE A 79 5.19 -7.43 -21.82
C ILE A 79 5.84 -7.19 -20.44
N TYR A 80 6.92 -7.89 -20.14
CA TYR A 80 7.69 -7.77 -18.89
C TYR A 80 9.01 -7.08 -19.23
N LYS A 81 9.06 -5.77 -19.01
CA LYS A 81 10.29 -5.00 -19.24
C LYS A 81 11.29 -5.35 -18.13
N SER A 82 12.57 -5.46 -18.49
CA SER A 82 13.63 -5.19 -17.52
C SER A 82 13.41 -3.78 -16.97
N GLU A 83 13.56 -3.57 -15.65
CA GLU A 83 13.45 -2.27 -14.97
C GLU A 83 12.01 -1.81 -14.67
N ASP A 84 11.25 -2.64 -13.96
CA ASP A 84 9.88 -2.33 -13.57
C ASP A 84 9.77 -2.11 -12.06
N TYR A 85 9.85 -0.84 -11.65
CA TYR A 85 9.84 -0.46 -10.24
C TYR A 85 8.48 0.14 -9.89
N ASP A 86 7.86 -0.45 -8.88
CA ASP A 86 6.62 0.03 -8.32
C ASP A 86 6.82 0.31 -6.83
N VAL A 87 6.42 1.51 -6.40
CA VAL A 87 6.62 1.98 -5.04
C VAL A 87 5.77 1.21 -4.04
N VAL A 88 4.61 0.67 -4.45
CA VAL A 88 3.77 -0.17 -3.61
C VAL A 88 4.42 -1.52 -3.39
N VAL A 89 5.00 -2.09 -4.46
CA VAL A 89 5.77 -3.34 -4.38
C VAL A 89 6.95 -3.19 -3.42
N ASN A 90 7.69 -2.08 -3.51
CA ASN A 90 8.81 -1.80 -2.61
C ASN A 90 8.34 -1.51 -1.16
N ALA A 91 7.12 -1.00 -0.95
CA ALA A 91 6.53 -0.90 0.38
C ALA A 91 6.22 -2.28 0.99
N ASN A 92 5.78 -3.25 0.18
CA ASN A 92 5.63 -4.66 0.62
C ASN A 92 6.97 -5.31 0.96
N VAL A 93 8.01 -5.05 0.16
CA VAL A 93 9.37 -5.51 0.48
C VAL A 93 9.84 -4.91 1.81
N LEU A 94 9.61 -3.61 2.04
CA LEU A 94 9.95 -2.97 3.30
C LEU A 94 9.19 -3.59 4.48
N PHE A 95 7.89 -3.85 4.33
CA PHE A 95 7.10 -4.55 5.35
C PHE A 95 7.71 -5.90 5.69
N PHE A 96 7.94 -6.75 4.69
CA PHE A 96 8.55 -8.06 4.89
C PHE A 96 9.91 -7.94 5.58
N TYR A 97 10.86 -7.18 5.03
CA TYR A 97 12.21 -7.03 5.60
C TYR A 97 12.19 -6.47 7.03
N SER A 98 11.27 -5.56 7.34
CA SER A 98 11.19 -4.97 8.69
C SER A 98 10.78 -5.99 9.75
N THR A 99 9.98 -7.00 9.39
CA THR A 99 9.64 -8.11 10.30
C THR A 99 10.78 -9.12 10.48
N GLN A 100 11.70 -9.21 9.51
CA GLN A 100 12.76 -10.22 9.50
C GLN A 100 14.10 -9.69 10.02
N LEU A 101 14.36 -8.39 9.92
CA LEU A 101 15.65 -7.78 10.24
C LEU A 101 15.51 -6.75 11.37
N ASN A 102 16.58 -6.59 12.16
CA ASN A 102 16.69 -5.43 13.05
C ASN A 102 16.92 -4.14 12.23
N THR A 103 16.66 -2.99 12.85
CA THR A 103 16.73 -1.67 12.18
C THR A 103 18.08 -1.39 11.51
N SER A 104 19.21 -1.78 12.12
CA SER A 104 20.54 -1.52 11.55
C SER A 104 20.77 -2.34 10.28
N ASP A 105 20.41 -3.62 10.31
CA ASP A 105 20.56 -4.50 9.15
C ASP A 105 19.60 -4.11 8.03
N LEU A 106 18.35 -3.77 8.38
CA LEU A 106 17.34 -3.25 7.46
C LEU A 106 17.86 -2.02 6.69
N GLN A 107 18.34 -1.01 7.41
CA GLN A 107 18.86 0.24 6.83
C GLN A 107 20.14 0.03 6.02
N THR A 108 20.88 -1.05 6.28
CA THR A 108 22.09 -1.41 5.53
C THR A 108 21.78 -2.19 4.26
N GLN A 109 20.79 -3.09 4.31
CA GLN A 109 20.47 -3.97 3.19
C GLN A 109 19.60 -3.31 2.13
N ILE A 110 18.65 -2.47 2.52
CA ILE A 110 17.69 -1.82 1.61
C ILE A 110 17.55 -0.30 1.80
N PRO A 111 18.66 0.48 1.92
CA PRO A 111 18.57 1.91 2.26
C PRO A 111 17.69 2.71 1.29
N GLU A 112 17.80 2.45 -0.01
CA GLU A 112 17.16 3.24 -1.06
C GLU A 112 15.65 2.94 -1.21
N VAL A 113 15.15 1.86 -0.60
CA VAL A 113 13.71 1.59 -0.49
C VAL A 113 13.03 2.68 0.34
N PHE A 114 13.68 3.16 1.41
CA PHE A 114 13.17 4.27 2.21
C PHE A 114 13.07 5.56 1.39
N ASP A 115 14.12 5.88 0.62
CA ASP A 115 14.15 7.07 -0.23
C ASP A 115 13.09 7.02 -1.33
N TYR A 116 12.87 5.85 -1.94
CA TYR A 116 11.86 5.68 -2.98
C TYR A 116 10.43 5.80 -2.43
N ILE A 117 10.14 5.20 -1.28
CA ILE A 117 8.85 5.35 -0.60
C ILE A 117 8.62 6.81 -0.20
N ASN A 118 9.63 7.47 0.37
CA ASN A 118 9.54 8.89 0.74
C ASN A 118 9.30 9.80 -0.47
N TYR A 119 9.92 9.49 -1.61
CA TYR A 119 9.63 10.15 -2.88
C TYR A 119 8.18 9.94 -3.30
N GLY A 120 7.65 8.70 -3.17
CA GLY A 120 6.25 8.41 -3.46
C GLY A 120 5.28 9.17 -2.57
N ILE A 121 5.54 9.25 -1.27
CA ILE A 121 4.76 10.05 -0.32
C ILE A 121 4.77 11.53 -0.70
N ALA A 122 5.93 12.08 -1.09
CA ALA A 122 6.03 13.47 -1.53
C ALA A 122 5.20 13.70 -2.81
N LYS A 123 5.31 12.81 -3.81
CA LYS A 123 4.57 12.95 -5.07
C LYS A 123 3.07 12.75 -4.93
N MET A 124 2.63 11.87 -4.04
CA MET A 124 1.22 11.74 -3.67
C MET A 124 0.68 13.08 -3.13
N ASN A 125 1.38 13.69 -2.18
CA ASN A 125 0.96 14.95 -1.58
C ASN A 125 1.03 16.14 -2.55
N GLU A 126 2.07 16.23 -3.38
CA GLU A 126 2.19 17.26 -4.45
C GLU A 126 1.00 17.21 -5.43
N ASN A 127 0.44 16.02 -5.68
CA ASN A 127 -0.63 15.81 -6.65
C ASN A 127 -2.02 15.62 -6.02
N ARG A 128 -2.15 15.72 -4.69
CA ARG A 128 -3.38 15.34 -3.98
C ARG A 128 -4.62 16.08 -4.49
N GLN A 129 -4.50 17.36 -4.82
CA GLN A 129 -5.60 18.16 -5.36
C GLN A 129 -6.05 17.74 -6.77
N LYS A 130 -5.13 17.18 -7.56
CA LYS A 130 -5.34 16.73 -8.95
C LYS A 130 -5.80 15.28 -9.05
N ALA A 131 -5.79 14.55 -7.94
CA ALA A 131 -6.28 13.18 -7.80
C ALA A 131 -5.50 12.08 -8.48
N ILE A 132 -4.41 12.42 -9.16
CA ILE A 132 -3.61 11.43 -9.87
C ILE A 132 -2.49 11.03 -8.92
N PHE A 133 -2.68 9.92 -8.21
CA PHE A 133 -1.52 9.20 -7.69
C PHE A 133 -0.59 8.89 -8.88
N PRO A 134 0.74 9.08 -8.77
CA PRO A 134 1.56 9.30 -9.96
C PRO A 134 1.69 8.02 -10.80
N GLY A 135 0.78 7.89 -11.76
CA GLY A 135 0.75 6.86 -12.80
C GLY A 135 1.19 7.42 -14.15
N SER A 136 0.91 6.70 -15.24
CA SER A 136 1.33 7.10 -16.60
C SER A 136 0.88 8.51 -17.04
N TRP A 137 -0.14 9.08 -16.40
CA TRP A 137 -0.75 10.37 -16.74
C TRP A 137 0.02 11.59 -16.21
N THR A 138 0.86 11.44 -15.18
CA THR A 138 1.63 12.54 -14.56
C THR A 138 3.01 12.75 -15.18
N GLY A 139 3.40 11.97 -16.19
CA GLY A 139 4.74 11.99 -16.77
C GLY A 139 5.83 11.37 -15.88
N VAL A 140 5.48 10.98 -14.66
CA VAL A 140 6.28 10.16 -13.74
C VAL A 140 5.38 9.03 -13.28
N ASN A 141 5.76 7.79 -13.59
CA ASN A 141 5.04 6.60 -13.17
C ASN A 141 5.80 5.96 -12.00
N ILE A 142 5.32 6.16 -10.77
CA ILE A 142 5.92 5.53 -9.58
C ILE A 142 5.16 4.28 -9.13
N SER A 143 3.93 4.09 -9.62
CA SER A 143 3.09 2.95 -9.32
C SER A 143 2.29 2.58 -10.56
N MET A 144 2.85 1.66 -11.35
CA MET A 144 2.23 1.22 -12.61
C MET A 144 1.05 0.29 -12.34
N TYR A 145 1.13 -0.48 -11.27
CA TYR A 145 0.23 -1.58 -10.96
C TYR A 145 -0.87 -1.19 -9.99
N TYR A 146 -0.58 -0.27 -9.09
CA TYR A 146 -1.48 0.11 -8.00
C TYR A 146 -1.84 1.59 -8.09
N PRO A 147 -2.89 1.95 -8.85
CA PRO A 147 -3.24 3.35 -9.09
C PRO A 147 -3.90 4.02 -7.89
N SER A 148 -4.39 3.25 -6.91
CA SER A 148 -4.98 3.82 -5.69
C SER A 148 -3.89 4.35 -4.75
N PRO A 149 -3.94 5.65 -4.37
CA PRO A 149 -3.11 6.19 -3.30
C PRO A 149 -3.45 5.57 -1.93
N PHE A 150 -4.67 5.09 -1.71
CA PHE A 150 -4.99 4.37 -0.47
C PHE A 150 -4.34 3.01 -0.41
N THR A 151 -4.17 2.33 -1.55
CA THR A 151 -3.33 1.12 -1.63
C THR A 151 -1.90 1.43 -1.21
N PHE A 152 -1.30 2.49 -1.77
CA PHE A 152 0.05 2.90 -1.38
C PHE A 152 0.18 3.27 0.09
N THR A 153 -0.70 4.13 0.61
CA THR A 153 -0.65 4.53 2.03
C THR A 153 -0.88 3.35 2.97
N PHE A 154 -1.72 2.38 2.59
CA PHE A 154 -1.92 1.17 3.37
C PHE A 154 -0.62 0.37 3.49
N PHE A 155 0.05 0.08 2.37
CA PHE A 155 1.28 -0.72 2.43
C PHE A 155 2.42 -0.01 3.15
N VAL A 156 2.56 1.30 2.98
CA VAL A 156 3.56 2.08 3.74
C VAL A 156 3.25 2.09 5.23
N SER A 157 1.99 2.32 5.60
CA SER A 157 1.58 2.35 7.01
C SER A 157 1.65 0.97 7.67
N ARG A 158 1.38 -0.10 6.91
CA ARG A 158 1.56 -1.48 7.36
C ARG A 158 3.03 -1.80 7.61
N ALA A 159 3.93 -1.40 6.70
CA ALA A 159 5.37 -1.55 6.91
C ALA A 159 5.84 -0.89 8.21
N TYR A 160 5.28 0.26 8.56
CA TYR A 160 5.50 0.92 9.84
C TYR A 160 4.90 0.14 11.03
N ASN A 161 3.58 0.01 11.09
CA ASN A 161 2.88 -0.43 12.30
C ASN A 161 3.04 -1.92 12.57
N ASP A 162 2.90 -2.74 11.51
CA ASP A 162 2.96 -4.19 11.63
C ASP A 162 4.37 -4.71 11.38
N GLY A 163 5.12 -4.02 10.49
CA GLY A 163 6.49 -4.37 10.15
C GLY A 163 7.56 -3.84 11.10
N GLY A 164 7.29 -2.73 11.80
CA GLY A 164 8.30 -2.06 12.63
C GLY A 164 9.32 -1.23 11.83
N ALA A 165 9.00 -0.84 10.60
CA ALA A 165 9.88 0.01 9.80
C ALA A 165 10.18 1.34 10.53
N PRO A 166 11.44 1.80 10.56
CA PRO A 166 11.81 2.99 11.32
C PRO A 166 11.20 4.27 10.72
N ILE A 167 10.76 5.17 11.61
CA ILE A 167 10.23 6.50 11.27
C ILE A 167 11.13 7.66 11.76
N THR A 168 12.30 7.32 12.31
CA THR A 168 13.33 8.28 12.72
C THR A 168 14.72 7.77 12.32
N GLY A 169 15.68 8.69 12.20
CA GLY A 169 17.04 8.38 11.79
C GLY A 169 17.33 8.80 10.35
N ASN A 170 18.49 8.37 9.83
CA ASN A 170 18.92 8.76 8.49
C ASN A 170 18.19 8.01 7.36
N GLN A 171 17.70 6.79 7.65
CA GLN A 171 16.95 5.96 6.70
C GLN A 171 15.65 5.52 7.33
N SER A 172 14.60 6.30 7.10
CA SER A 172 13.30 6.12 7.75
C SER A 172 12.15 6.59 6.88
N ILE A 173 10.98 6.00 7.06
CA ILE A 173 9.76 6.41 6.36
C ILE A 173 9.24 7.72 6.97
N ASN A 174 8.84 8.66 6.13
CA ASN A 174 8.15 9.88 6.53
C ASN A 174 6.64 9.62 6.75
N ILE A 175 6.33 8.79 7.75
CA ILE A 175 4.96 8.32 8.01
C ILE A 175 3.98 9.46 8.30
N ASN A 176 4.47 10.54 8.92
CA ASN A 176 3.69 11.74 9.27
C ASN A 176 3.28 12.59 8.07
N LYS A 177 3.58 12.14 6.84
CA LYS A 177 3.04 12.75 5.61
C LYS A 177 1.90 11.95 4.99
N ILE A 178 1.56 10.79 5.55
CA ILE A 178 0.39 10.02 5.11
C ILE A 178 -0.89 10.73 5.55
N ASN A 179 -0.96 11.24 6.78
CA ASN A 179 -2.11 11.99 7.26
C ASN A 179 -2.33 13.30 6.47
N GLU A 180 -1.28 13.95 5.96
CA GLU A 180 -1.41 15.13 5.08
C GLU A 180 -2.21 14.83 3.79
N TYR A 181 -2.30 13.56 3.38
CA TYR A 181 -3.11 13.12 2.25
C TYR A 181 -4.49 12.64 2.69
N ILE A 182 -4.52 11.74 3.67
CA ILE A 182 -5.77 11.10 4.10
C ILE A 182 -6.66 12.12 4.80
N LEU A 183 -6.14 12.85 5.79
CA LEU A 183 -6.90 13.84 6.57
C LEU A 183 -6.91 15.24 5.92
N ALA A 184 -6.68 15.34 4.61
CA ALA A 184 -6.66 16.63 3.93
C ALA A 184 -8.06 17.27 3.90
N ASP A 185 -8.09 18.57 4.20
CA ASP A 185 -9.18 19.51 4.02
C ASP A 185 -8.59 20.69 3.22
N ASP A 186 -8.33 20.47 1.93
CA ASP A 186 -7.59 21.41 1.09
C ASP A 186 -8.37 22.71 0.83
N ASP A 187 -9.71 22.70 0.97
CA ASP A 187 -10.57 23.89 0.81
C ASP A 187 -10.98 24.57 2.14
N ASN A 188 -10.60 24.00 3.28
CA ASN A 188 -10.82 24.50 4.64
C ASN A 188 -12.31 24.65 5.00
N ASP A 189 -13.16 23.74 4.52
CA ASP A 189 -14.59 23.73 4.84
C ASP A 189 -14.93 22.93 6.12
N GLY A 190 -13.91 22.30 6.73
CA GLY A 190 -14.03 21.48 7.91
C GLY A 190 -14.42 20.03 7.62
N GLN A 191 -14.44 19.61 6.35
CA GLN A 191 -14.67 18.25 5.89
C GLN A 191 -13.39 17.67 5.26
N LEU A 192 -13.27 16.35 5.33
CA LEU A 192 -12.18 15.64 4.67
C LEU A 192 -12.49 15.54 3.19
N ASP A 193 -11.58 16.00 2.33
CA ASP A 193 -11.76 16.04 0.88
C ASP A 193 -12.12 14.67 0.28
N ARG A 194 -11.62 13.59 0.90
CA ARG A 194 -11.68 12.22 0.37
C ARG A 194 -12.63 11.30 1.13
N GLN A 195 -13.27 11.80 2.19
CA GLN A 195 -14.32 11.06 2.87
C GLN A 195 -15.67 11.67 2.51
N SER A 196 -16.54 10.86 1.91
CA SER A 196 -17.93 11.23 1.66
C SER A 196 -18.71 11.33 2.96
N THR A 197 -19.83 12.05 2.92
CA THR A 197 -20.73 12.25 4.08
C THR A 197 -21.34 10.97 4.65
N ASP A 198 -21.36 9.88 3.87
CA ASP A 198 -21.80 8.55 4.33
C ASP A 198 -20.69 7.77 5.05
N GLY A 199 -19.47 8.32 5.11
CA GLY A 199 -18.30 7.69 5.73
C GLY A 199 -17.41 6.92 4.75
N SER A 200 -17.85 6.70 3.51
CA SER A 200 -17.04 6.04 2.49
C SER A 200 -15.85 6.90 2.07
N TRP A 201 -14.73 6.26 1.75
CA TRP A 201 -13.57 6.93 1.18
C TRP A 201 -13.44 6.67 -0.31
N GLY A 202 -12.80 7.61 -0.98
CA GLY A 202 -12.58 7.53 -2.41
C GLY A 202 -11.50 8.45 -2.92
N ASN A 203 -11.22 8.31 -4.20
CA ASN A 203 -10.29 9.17 -4.91
C ASN A 203 -11.07 10.05 -5.88
N PHE A 204 -10.54 11.24 -6.14
CA PHE A 204 -11.16 12.08 -7.16
C PHE A 204 -10.80 11.53 -8.56
N GLU A 205 -11.76 11.58 -9.46
CA GLU A 205 -11.57 11.24 -10.87
C GLU A 205 -12.09 12.37 -11.74
N LEU A 206 -11.58 12.47 -12.98
CA LEU A 206 -12.11 13.39 -13.97
C LEU A 206 -13.13 12.66 -14.84
N ILE A 207 -14.41 12.72 -14.43
CA ILE A 207 -15.52 12.15 -15.17
C ILE A 207 -16.13 13.23 -16.06
N ASN A 208 -15.96 13.11 -17.38
CA ASN A 208 -16.41 14.11 -18.37
C ASN A 208 -15.87 15.53 -18.06
N GLY A 209 -14.64 15.63 -17.57
CA GLY A 209 -13.99 16.90 -17.21
C GLY A 209 -14.43 17.49 -15.87
N THR A 210 -15.30 16.81 -15.12
CA THR A 210 -15.70 17.21 -13.77
C THR A 210 -14.92 16.38 -12.74
N LYS A 211 -14.36 17.04 -11.73
CA LYS A 211 -13.74 16.38 -10.57
C LYS A 211 -14.84 15.75 -9.72
N THR A 212 -14.85 14.42 -9.63
CA THR A 212 -15.86 13.65 -8.91
C THR A 212 -15.17 12.74 -7.91
N LEU A 213 -15.60 12.75 -6.64
CA LEU A 213 -15.15 11.78 -5.65
C LEU A 213 -15.80 10.42 -5.95
N VAL A 214 -14.99 9.41 -6.24
CA VAL A 214 -15.44 8.04 -6.51
C VAL A 214 -15.08 7.18 -5.31
N THR A 215 -16.09 6.76 -4.56
CA THR A 215 -15.93 5.96 -3.34
C THR A 215 -16.33 4.51 -3.57
N ASN A 216 -15.75 3.59 -2.79
CA ASN A 216 -16.14 2.18 -2.73
C ASN A 216 -15.65 1.53 -1.42
N ASP A 217 -16.07 0.29 -1.15
CA ASP A 217 -15.72 -0.45 0.07
C ASP A 217 -14.20 -0.65 0.23
N LEU A 218 -13.50 -0.89 -0.88
CA LEU A 218 -12.06 -1.17 -0.86
C LEU A 218 -11.26 0.07 -0.47
N GLU A 219 -11.52 1.20 -1.11
CA GLU A 219 -10.88 2.48 -0.79
C GLU A 219 -11.20 2.90 0.65
N THR A 220 -12.43 2.64 1.11
CA THR A 220 -12.85 2.82 2.51
C THR A 220 -12.04 1.97 3.48
N ALA A 221 -11.87 0.68 3.19
CA ALA A 221 -11.07 -0.21 4.02
C ALA A 221 -9.60 0.22 4.07
N LEU A 222 -9.00 0.55 2.92
CA LEU A 222 -7.61 0.94 2.82
C LEU A 222 -7.31 2.25 3.55
N ALA A 223 -8.14 3.28 3.36
CA ALA A 223 -7.99 4.55 4.09
C ALA A 223 -8.13 4.34 5.61
N THR A 224 -9.09 3.50 6.01
CA THR A 224 -9.32 3.15 7.43
C THR A 224 -8.12 2.43 8.04
N LEU A 225 -7.59 1.41 7.35
CA LEU A 225 -6.39 0.68 7.77
C LEU A 225 -5.18 1.59 7.88
N SER A 226 -4.98 2.48 6.90
CA SER A 226 -3.91 3.48 6.95
C SER A 226 -4.00 4.37 8.19
N LEU A 227 -5.19 4.89 8.50
CA LEU A 227 -5.40 5.72 9.70
C LEU A 227 -5.18 4.94 10.99
N LEU A 228 -5.65 3.68 11.06
CA LEU A 228 -5.44 2.82 12.22
C LEU A 228 -3.95 2.54 12.44
N ASN A 229 -3.20 2.28 11.36
CA ASN A 229 -1.77 1.99 11.41
C ASN A 229 -0.92 3.21 11.84
N ILE A 230 -1.30 4.43 11.44
CA ILE A 230 -0.55 5.64 11.81
C ILE A 230 -1.11 6.36 13.03
N TYR A 231 -2.14 5.81 13.67
CA TYR A 231 -2.92 6.52 14.68
C TYR A 231 -2.06 7.02 15.84
N ASP A 232 -1.05 6.25 16.25
CA ASP A 232 -0.16 6.60 17.35
C ASP A 232 0.75 7.81 17.04
N THR A 233 1.08 8.03 15.76
CA THR A 233 1.92 9.14 15.28
C THR A 233 1.17 10.46 15.15
N LEU A 234 -0.16 10.41 15.12
CA LEU A 234 -1.01 11.59 14.98
C LEU A 234 -0.93 12.49 16.22
N ASN A 235 -0.97 13.82 15.96
CA ASN A 235 -1.14 14.82 17.00
C ASN A 235 -2.57 14.77 17.60
N MET A 236 -2.83 15.50 18.68
CA MET A 236 -4.12 15.42 19.39
C MET A 236 -5.31 15.89 18.54
N SER A 237 -5.18 16.95 17.74
CA SER A 237 -6.27 17.42 16.88
C SER A 237 -6.58 16.42 15.78
N ASP A 238 -5.54 15.88 15.14
CA ASP A 238 -5.67 14.89 14.07
C ASP A 238 -6.28 13.59 14.61
N LYS A 239 -5.96 13.18 15.85
CA LYS A 239 -6.58 12.02 16.50
C LYS A 239 -8.08 12.14 16.67
N VAL A 240 -8.59 13.35 16.96
CA VAL A 240 -10.03 13.60 17.08
C VAL A 240 -10.70 13.44 15.70
N ILE A 241 -10.12 14.06 14.67
CA ILE A 241 -10.61 13.98 13.29
C ILE A 241 -10.56 12.53 12.79
N ALA A 242 -9.41 11.87 12.94
CA ALA A 242 -9.21 10.49 12.54
C ALA A 242 -10.17 9.53 13.25
N ASN A 243 -10.45 9.74 14.54
CA ASN A 243 -11.41 8.91 15.26
C ASN A 243 -12.81 8.98 14.66
N ALA A 244 -13.30 10.20 14.40
CA ALA A 244 -14.60 10.40 13.78
C ALA A 244 -14.64 9.80 12.36
N ALA A 245 -13.58 10.02 11.58
CA ALA A 245 -13.45 9.48 10.24
C ALA A 245 -13.46 7.95 10.22
N ILE A 246 -12.68 7.31 11.10
CA ILE A 246 -12.64 5.85 11.25
C ILE A 246 -14.02 5.32 11.69
N ASP A 247 -14.67 5.93 12.68
CA ASP A 247 -15.98 5.48 13.16
C ASP A 247 -17.05 5.55 12.05
N ASN A 248 -17.03 6.61 11.24
CA ASN A 248 -17.92 6.75 10.08
C ASN A 248 -17.63 5.70 8.99
N ALA A 249 -16.35 5.44 8.69
CA ALA A 249 -15.95 4.43 7.71
C ALA A 249 -16.35 3.02 8.14
N ILE A 250 -16.17 2.68 9.42
CA ILE A 250 -16.58 1.37 9.97
C ILE A 250 -18.09 1.21 9.91
N LYS A 251 -18.85 2.27 10.22
CA LYS A 251 -20.31 2.26 10.06
C LYS A 251 -20.70 2.00 8.60
N PHE A 252 -20.11 2.72 7.65
CA PHE A 252 -20.34 2.52 6.22
C PHE A 252 -20.08 1.06 5.80
N LEU A 253 -18.92 0.51 6.15
CA LEU A 253 -18.55 -0.87 5.80
C LEU A 253 -19.52 -1.90 6.38
N LEU A 254 -20.00 -1.71 7.63
CA LEU A 254 -20.99 -2.61 8.23
C LEU A 254 -22.37 -2.49 7.56
N GLU A 255 -22.78 -1.29 7.15
CA GLU A 255 -24.05 -1.05 6.46
C GLU A 255 -24.03 -1.57 5.01
N ASN A 256 -22.86 -1.62 4.38
CA ASN A 256 -22.68 -2.06 3.00
C ASN A 256 -22.30 -3.55 2.85
N GLN A 257 -22.30 -4.33 3.94
CA GLN A 257 -22.03 -5.77 3.87
C GLN A 257 -23.14 -6.50 3.10
N ASN A 258 -22.75 -7.32 2.12
CA ASN A 258 -23.68 -8.15 1.36
C ASN A 258 -24.30 -9.27 2.22
N PRO A 259 -25.48 -9.82 1.86
CA PRO A 259 -26.13 -10.89 2.64
C PRO A 259 -25.30 -12.17 2.83
N ASP A 260 -24.30 -12.42 1.98
CA ASP A 260 -23.37 -13.54 2.08
C ASP A 260 -22.14 -13.24 2.95
N GLY A 261 -22.04 -12.02 3.50
CA GLY A 261 -20.95 -11.56 4.33
C GLY A 261 -19.80 -10.89 3.57
N SER A 262 -19.85 -10.84 2.24
CA SER A 262 -18.84 -10.19 1.39
C SER A 262 -19.09 -8.68 1.22
N TRP A 263 -18.20 -8.04 0.46
CA TRP A 263 -18.34 -6.67 -0.06
C TRP A 263 -18.15 -6.65 -1.57
N ASP A 264 -18.63 -5.58 -2.21
CA ASP A 264 -18.61 -5.49 -3.66
C ASP A 264 -17.16 -5.48 -4.21
N SER A 265 -16.99 -6.07 -5.39
CA SER A 265 -15.70 -6.06 -6.07
C SER A 265 -15.32 -4.64 -6.45
N ALA A 266 -14.12 -4.23 -6.05
CA ALA A 266 -13.54 -2.96 -6.48
C ALA A 266 -12.26 -3.22 -7.28
N PHE A 267 -11.88 -2.23 -8.08
CA PHE A 267 -10.63 -2.25 -8.82
C PHE A 267 -9.44 -2.05 -7.88
N TRP A 268 -8.42 -2.90 -8.01
CA TRP A 268 -7.19 -2.84 -7.21
C TRP A 268 -5.92 -2.72 -8.07
N PHE A 269 -5.84 -3.52 -9.14
CA PHE A 269 -4.61 -3.72 -9.91
C PHE A 269 -4.78 -3.39 -11.39
N GLN A 270 -3.94 -2.51 -11.92
CA GLN A 270 -3.84 -2.20 -13.34
C GLN A 270 -2.75 -3.02 -14.02
N ALA A 271 -3.07 -3.71 -15.12
CA ALA A 271 -2.01 -4.31 -15.93
C ALA A 271 -1.19 -3.23 -16.67
N PRO A 272 0.03 -3.54 -17.15
CA PRO A 272 0.85 -2.60 -17.92
C PRO A 272 0.17 -2.11 -19.21
N GLN A 273 -0.84 -2.85 -19.67
CA GLN A 273 -1.75 -2.42 -20.72
C GLN A 273 -2.95 -1.73 -20.04
N PRO A 274 -3.15 -0.41 -20.23
CA PRO A 274 -4.12 0.41 -19.50
C PRO A 274 -5.61 0.11 -19.78
N THR A 275 -5.90 -1.06 -20.34
CA THR A 275 -7.24 -1.57 -20.65
C THR A 275 -7.65 -2.76 -19.78
N ARG A 276 -6.78 -3.22 -18.86
CA ARG A 276 -7.06 -4.35 -17.99
C ARG A 276 -6.99 -3.93 -16.54
N TYR A 277 -8.16 -3.95 -15.92
CA TYR A 277 -8.39 -3.63 -14.53
C TYR A 277 -8.74 -4.94 -13.81
N SER A 278 -8.07 -5.24 -12.70
CA SER A 278 -8.28 -6.46 -11.91
C SER A 278 -8.63 -6.11 -10.47
N GLY A 279 -9.45 -6.96 -9.87
CA GLY A 279 -9.98 -6.82 -8.51
C GLY A 279 -11.05 -7.89 -8.27
N SER A 280 -11.40 -8.13 -7.02
CA SER A 280 -12.38 -9.15 -6.67
C SER A 280 -13.05 -8.86 -5.33
N ALA A 281 -14.19 -9.50 -5.08
CA ALA A 281 -14.91 -9.40 -3.81
C ALA A 281 -14.09 -10.00 -2.66
N GLU A 282 -13.26 -11.02 -2.92
CA GLU A 282 -12.37 -11.63 -1.93
C GLU A 282 -11.28 -10.65 -1.48
N ILE A 283 -10.68 -9.89 -2.41
CA ILE A 283 -9.70 -8.85 -2.09
C ILE A 283 -10.37 -7.76 -1.24
N THR A 284 -11.51 -7.22 -1.69
CA THR A 284 -12.26 -6.22 -0.92
C THR A 284 -12.59 -6.73 0.48
N SER A 285 -13.17 -7.92 0.57
CA SER A 285 -13.59 -8.52 1.84
C SER A 285 -12.40 -8.77 2.77
N GLY A 286 -11.25 -9.18 2.25
CA GLY A 286 -10.03 -9.35 3.03
C GLY A 286 -9.60 -8.07 3.74
N PHE A 287 -9.54 -6.95 3.02
CA PHE A 287 -9.18 -5.65 3.60
C PHE A 287 -10.26 -5.12 4.55
N VAL A 288 -11.54 -5.29 4.23
CA VAL A 288 -12.62 -4.88 5.13
C VAL A 288 -12.56 -5.67 6.45
N LEU A 289 -12.36 -6.98 6.40
CA LEU A 289 -12.22 -7.82 7.59
C LEU A 289 -11.01 -7.42 8.43
N GLU A 290 -9.87 -7.09 7.80
CA GLU A 290 -8.70 -6.56 8.50
C GLU A 290 -9.01 -5.23 9.20
N ALA A 291 -9.69 -4.31 8.51
CA ALA A 291 -10.07 -3.01 9.06
C ALA A 291 -10.99 -3.18 10.28
N LEU A 292 -12.03 -4.02 10.17
CA LEU A 292 -12.95 -4.33 11.26
C LEU A 292 -12.22 -4.98 12.45
N ALA A 293 -11.29 -5.90 12.20
CA ALA A 293 -10.51 -6.56 13.25
C ALA A 293 -9.59 -5.57 14.00
N LYS A 294 -8.83 -4.74 13.28
CA LYS A 294 -7.96 -3.72 13.88
C LYS A 294 -8.77 -2.65 14.63
N TYR A 295 -9.91 -2.24 14.09
CA TYR A 295 -10.83 -1.33 14.76
C TYR A 295 -11.33 -1.92 16.10
N HIS A 296 -11.77 -3.18 16.09
CA HIS A 296 -12.23 -3.86 17.30
C HIS A 296 -11.11 -4.01 18.35
N ALA A 297 -9.88 -4.31 17.93
CA ALA A 297 -8.74 -4.45 18.83
C ALA A 297 -8.34 -3.13 19.51
N THR A 298 -8.49 -2.00 18.81
CA THR A 298 -8.14 -0.66 19.33
C THR A 298 -9.27 0.01 20.13
N ARG A 299 -10.52 -0.40 19.91
CA ARG A 299 -11.71 0.07 20.64
C ARG A 299 -12.48 -1.10 21.26
N PRO A 300 -11.90 -1.84 22.23
CA PRO A 300 -12.64 -2.91 22.88
C PRO A 300 -13.93 -2.34 23.46
N LYS A 301 -15.06 -3.04 23.24
CA LYS A 301 -16.35 -2.66 23.81
C LYS A 301 -16.12 -2.36 25.29
N THR A 302 -16.42 -1.13 25.71
CA THR A 302 -16.66 -0.87 27.11
C THR A 302 -17.84 -1.75 27.46
N THR A 303 -17.58 -2.91 28.05
CA THR A 303 -18.61 -3.72 28.67
C THR A 303 -19.20 -2.84 29.74
N SER A 304 -20.28 -2.13 29.39
CA SER A 304 -21.20 -1.58 30.36
C SER A 304 -21.65 -2.80 31.15
N ALA A 305 -21.08 -2.97 32.35
CA ALA A 305 -21.62 -3.88 33.32
C ALA A 305 -23.04 -3.40 33.57
N VAL A 306 -24.00 -4.03 32.90
CA VAL A 306 -25.40 -3.93 33.28
C VAL A 306 -25.43 -4.59 34.65
N SER A 307 -25.31 -3.76 35.69
CA SER A 307 -25.63 -4.18 37.04
C SER A 307 -27.13 -4.41 37.03
N ASP A 308 -27.53 -5.67 36.87
CA ASP A 308 -28.87 -6.09 37.26
C ASP A 308 -29.00 -5.82 38.76
N GLN A 309 -29.67 -4.72 39.10
CA GLN A 309 -30.24 -4.43 40.42
C GLN A 309 -31.75 -4.25 40.27
#